data_AF-A0A498G0T6-F1
#
_entry.id   AF-A0A498G0T6-F1
#
_cell.length_a   1.000
_cell.length_b   1.000
_cell.length_c   1.000
_cell.angle_alpha   90.00
_cell.angle_beta   90.00
_cell.angle_gamma   90.00
#
_symmetry.space_group_name_H-M   'P 1'
#
loop_
_entity.id
_entity.type
_entity.pdbx_description
1 polymer ?
#
loop_
_entity_poly.entity_id
_entity_poly.type
_entity_poly.pdbx_seq_one_letter_code
_entity_poly.pdbx_strand_id
1 'polypeptide(L)'
;MQKLKNWIDLVKQRRIDNEYDLMLPIVADEGDGKSTLILQLIGLWHDKIERGTDPESIFERIAWGERDEFKRLAVESQRKDVIAAPDAARILYKKDAMDPDQRELEKDLLDIRTHEFLFLLGFQWWNDIPTMLQERRAKQLLRIPRRGVVEGYNRNSLDEKLSMDDKKWPEPDMRDSFPSLEGTKVWEEYQKLDRKKKRERIAPDDDEDEEPEVDVRSIVDEIMAEGLEPVVAIHGGNKNPYIAKELIELNYGLSARNAKKAKLLLEQQSGDLSQYVEEA
;
A
#
# COMPACT_ATOMS: atom_id res chain seq x y z
N MET A 1 -15.62 19.37 -15.25
CA MET A 1 -14.23 19.43 -14.75
C MET A 1 -13.54 20.78 -14.99
N GLN A 2 -14.25 21.86 -15.34
CA GLN A 2 -13.61 23.16 -15.54
C GLN A 2 -13.18 23.80 -14.22
N LYS A 3 -13.99 23.66 -13.16
CA LYS A 3 -13.68 24.25 -11.86
C LYS A 3 -12.55 23.51 -11.17
N LEU A 4 -12.45 22.19 -11.33
CA LEU A 4 -11.29 21.42 -10.86
C LEU A 4 -9.98 21.85 -11.54
N LYS A 5 -9.99 22.11 -12.85
CA LYS A 5 -8.82 22.66 -13.56
C LYS A 5 -8.41 24.01 -12.99
N ASN A 6 -9.38 24.93 -12.86
CA ASN A 6 -9.13 26.24 -12.25
C ASN A 6 -8.65 26.12 -10.79
N TRP A 7 -9.17 25.15 -10.06
CA TRP A 7 -8.77 24.88 -8.68
C TRP A 7 -7.31 24.41 -8.60
N ILE A 8 -6.86 23.51 -9.49
CA ILE A 8 -5.46 23.11 -9.58
C ILE A 8 -4.55 24.31 -9.86
N ASP A 9 -4.96 25.23 -10.75
CA ASP A 9 -4.20 26.45 -11.01
C ASP A 9 -4.06 27.32 -9.75
N LEU A 10 -5.15 27.44 -8.97
CA LEU A 10 -5.13 28.17 -7.70
C LEU A 10 -4.27 27.47 -6.64
N VAL A 11 -4.29 26.14 -6.58
CA VAL A 11 -3.42 25.36 -5.68
C VAL A 11 -1.96 25.62 -6.01
N LYS A 12 -1.59 25.50 -7.29
CA LYS A 12 -0.23 25.78 -7.75
C LYS A 12 0.22 27.19 -7.35
N GLN A 13 -0.56 28.21 -7.76
CA GLN A 13 -0.17 29.62 -7.56
C GLN A 13 -0.18 30.07 -6.11
N ARG A 14 -1.14 29.60 -5.30
CA ARG A 14 -1.33 30.11 -3.93
C ARG A 14 -0.62 29.30 -2.87
N ARG A 15 -0.33 28.02 -3.13
CA ARG A 15 0.29 27.11 -2.16
C ARG A 15 1.67 26.72 -2.60
N ILE A 16 1.73 25.91 -3.65
CA ILE A 16 2.95 25.20 -4.01
C ILE A 16 4.04 26.17 -4.47
N ASP A 17 3.72 27.17 -5.30
CA ASP A 17 4.68 28.17 -5.73
C ASP A 17 5.06 29.17 -4.63
N ASN A 18 4.33 29.21 -3.52
CA ASN A 18 4.67 29.98 -2.32
C ASN A 18 5.33 29.09 -1.24
N GLU A 19 5.93 27.98 -1.67
CA GLU A 19 6.71 27.06 -0.84
C GLU A 19 5.91 26.36 0.27
N TYR A 20 4.61 26.12 0.04
CA TYR A 20 3.76 25.39 0.99
C TYR A 20 3.27 24.07 0.43
N ASP A 21 3.35 23.02 1.25
CA ASP A 21 2.67 21.74 0.99
C ASP A 21 1.14 21.88 1.09
N LEU A 22 0.42 21.04 0.34
CA LEU A 22 -1.03 20.88 0.47
C LEU A 22 -1.40 19.42 0.76
N MET A 23 -1.93 19.17 1.95
CA MET A 23 -2.61 17.93 2.30
C MET A 23 -4.08 18.03 1.89
N LEU A 24 -4.49 17.29 0.86
CA LEU A 24 -5.85 17.27 0.35
C LEU A 24 -6.53 15.92 0.61
N PRO A 25 -7.38 15.82 1.66
CA PRO A 25 -8.27 14.68 1.81
C PRO A 25 -9.30 14.63 0.66
N ILE A 26 -9.57 13.42 0.18
CA ILE A 26 -10.58 13.10 -0.82
C ILE A 26 -11.49 12.03 -0.21
N VAL A 27 -12.73 12.40 0.09
CA VAL A 27 -13.69 11.53 0.79
C VAL A 27 -14.74 11.01 -0.19
N ALA A 28 -14.94 9.70 -0.21
CA ALA A 28 -15.94 9.06 -1.07
C ALA A 28 -16.24 7.65 -0.58
N ASP A 29 -17.51 7.24 -0.72
CA ASP A 29 -17.89 5.85 -0.49
C ASP A 29 -17.27 4.90 -1.52
N GLU A 30 -17.30 3.61 -1.21
CA GLU A 30 -16.76 2.58 -2.10
C GLU A 30 -17.50 2.59 -3.44
N GLY A 31 -16.74 2.59 -4.54
CA GLY A 31 -17.30 2.58 -5.91
C GLY A 31 -17.68 3.94 -6.48
N ASP A 32 -17.66 5.03 -5.70
CA ASP A 32 -18.05 6.37 -6.18
C ASP A 32 -16.99 7.06 -7.06
N GLY A 33 -15.86 6.42 -7.31
CA GLY A 33 -14.83 6.95 -8.22
C GLY A 33 -13.75 7.78 -7.53
N LYS A 34 -13.45 7.50 -6.25
CA LYS A 34 -12.30 8.06 -5.52
C LYS A 34 -11.00 7.95 -6.29
N SER A 35 -10.63 6.72 -6.68
CA SER A 35 -9.43 6.46 -7.49
C SER A 35 -9.49 7.16 -8.85
N THR A 36 -10.67 7.21 -9.47
CA THR A 36 -10.89 7.88 -10.75
C THR A 36 -10.59 9.38 -10.67
N LEU A 37 -11.04 10.05 -9.60
CA LEU A 37 -10.74 11.46 -9.36
C LEU A 37 -9.25 11.66 -9.06
N ILE A 38 -8.66 10.83 -8.19
CA ILE A 38 -7.23 10.93 -7.83
C ILE A 38 -6.35 10.85 -9.08
N LEU A 39 -6.56 9.85 -9.94
CA LEU A 39 -5.79 9.70 -11.18
C LEU A 39 -5.92 10.92 -12.10
N GLN A 40 -7.12 11.47 -12.21
CA GLN A 40 -7.33 12.68 -13.00
C GLN A 40 -6.63 13.90 -12.39
N LEU A 41 -6.63 14.05 -11.07
CA LEU A 41 -5.92 15.14 -10.40
C LEU A 41 -4.40 15.01 -10.55
N ILE A 42 -3.84 13.80 -10.50
CA ILE A 42 -2.42 13.56 -10.81
C ILE A 42 -2.12 13.99 -12.24
N GLY A 43 -2.90 13.52 -13.22
CA GLY A 43 -2.69 13.89 -14.63
C GLY A 43 -2.82 15.39 -14.88
N LEU A 44 -3.81 16.04 -14.27
CA LEU A 44 -3.96 17.50 -14.34
C LEU A 44 -2.79 18.24 -13.66
N TRP A 45 -2.25 17.70 -12.56
CA TRP A 45 -1.10 18.30 -11.89
C TRP A 45 0.17 18.15 -12.74
N HIS A 46 0.43 16.96 -13.28
CA HIS A 46 1.56 16.67 -14.17
C HIS A 46 1.57 17.61 -15.38
N ASP A 47 0.42 17.86 -16.00
CA ASP A 47 0.27 18.86 -17.08
C ASP A 47 0.74 20.26 -16.65
N LYS A 48 0.50 20.67 -15.39
CA LYS A 48 0.91 22.00 -14.87
C LYS A 48 2.36 22.12 -14.50
N ILE A 49 3.04 21.01 -14.21
CA ILE A 49 4.47 20.98 -13.91
C ILE A 49 5.29 20.42 -15.06
N GLU A 50 4.69 20.31 -16.26
CA GLU A 50 5.31 19.82 -17.49
C GLU A 50 5.94 18.42 -17.35
N ARG A 51 5.29 17.54 -16.58
CA ARG A 51 5.67 16.14 -16.42
C ARG A 51 4.85 15.23 -17.33
N GLY A 52 5.38 14.04 -17.65
CA GLY A 52 4.68 13.01 -18.40
C GLY A 52 3.31 12.68 -17.79
N THR A 53 2.29 12.53 -18.64
CA THR A 53 0.92 12.14 -18.25
C THR A 53 0.59 10.71 -18.68
N ASP A 54 1.61 9.95 -19.07
CA ASP A 54 1.49 8.53 -19.33
C ASP A 54 1.20 7.76 -18.02
N PRO A 55 0.62 6.55 -18.12
CA PRO A 55 0.22 5.79 -16.95
C PRO A 55 1.37 5.48 -15.98
N GLU A 56 2.56 5.18 -16.47
CA GLU A 56 3.72 4.85 -15.64
C GLU A 56 4.09 6.05 -14.75
N SER A 57 4.23 7.23 -15.36
CA SER A 57 4.48 8.48 -14.63
C SER A 57 3.40 8.77 -13.57
N ILE A 58 2.12 8.49 -13.86
CA ILE A 58 1.02 8.67 -12.92
C ILE A 58 1.13 7.67 -11.75
N PHE A 59 1.41 6.40 -12.02
CA PHE A 59 1.41 5.34 -11.01
C PHE A 59 2.63 5.39 -10.09
N GLU A 60 3.78 5.89 -10.56
CA GLU A 60 4.95 6.18 -9.73
C GLU A 60 4.64 7.14 -8.57
N ARG A 61 3.57 7.93 -8.68
CA ARG A 61 3.15 8.88 -7.65
C ARG A 61 2.15 8.31 -6.66
N ILE A 62 1.82 7.02 -6.74
CA ILE A 62 0.80 6.39 -5.92
C ILE A 62 1.44 5.50 -4.86
N ALA A 63 1.20 5.80 -3.60
CA ALA A 63 1.38 4.87 -2.48
C ALA A 63 0.16 3.95 -2.42
N TRP A 64 0.39 2.65 -2.53
CA TRP A 64 -0.65 1.63 -2.74
C TRP A 64 -1.24 1.07 -1.44
N GLY A 65 -0.63 1.33 -0.29
CA GLY A 65 -1.22 0.97 1.00
C GLY A 65 -0.25 0.82 2.15
N GLU A 66 1.06 0.91 1.90
CA GLU A 66 2.09 0.80 2.93
C GLU A 66 2.64 2.15 3.33
N ARG A 67 2.90 2.29 4.63
CA ARG A 67 3.43 3.53 5.20
C ARG A 67 4.85 3.82 4.72
N ASP A 68 5.68 2.79 4.61
CA ASP A 68 7.07 2.96 4.18
C ASP A 68 7.18 3.28 2.69
N GLU A 69 6.27 2.76 1.87
CA GLU A 69 6.12 3.18 0.47
C GLU A 69 5.78 4.68 0.38
N PHE A 70 4.83 5.16 1.18
CA PHE A 70 4.48 6.58 1.20
C PHE A 70 5.66 7.48 1.64
N LYS A 71 6.42 7.05 2.65
CA LYS A 71 7.63 7.77 3.09
C LYS A 71 8.71 7.78 2.03
N ARG A 72 8.99 6.62 1.42
CA ARG A 72 9.97 6.48 0.35
C ARG A 72 9.62 7.40 -0.81
N LEU A 73 8.35 7.41 -1.23
CA LEU A 73 7.87 8.35 -2.25
C LEU A 73 8.09 9.80 -1.86
N ALA A 74 7.83 10.18 -0.60
CA ALA A 74 8.06 11.55 -0.13
C ALA A 74 9.54 11.94 -0.11
N VAL A 75 10.46 11.00 0.12
CA VAL A 75 11.92 11.24 0.13
C VAL A 75 12.49 11.29 -1.28
N GLU A 76 12.03 10.41 -2.18
CA GLU A 76 12.54 10.26 -3.55
C GLU A 76 11.91 11.28 -4.53
N SER A 77 10.78 11.87 -4.16
CA SER A 77 10.09 12.84 -5.01
C SER A 77 10.79 14.20 -5.04
N GLN A 78 10.62 14.91 -6.16
CA GLN A 78 11.19 16.24 -6.38
C GLN A 78 10.24 17.34 -5.90
N ARG A 79 10.75 18.54 -5.63
CA ARG A 79 9.91 19.70 -5.27
C ARG A 79 8.75 19.84 -6.26
N LYS A 80 7.56 20.15 -5.74
CA LYS A 80 6.31 20.33 -6.51
C LYS A 80 5.71 19.04 -7.07
N ASP A 81 6.21 17.87 -6.69
CA ASP A 81 5.59 16.61 -7.07
C ASP A 81 4.23 16.40 -6.38
N VAL A 82 3.41 15.56 -7.01
CA VAL A 82 2.19 15.03 -6.41
C VAL A 82 2.49 13.67 -5.80
N ILE A 83 1.93 13.41 -4.62
CA ILE A 83 1.98 12.11 -3.95
C ILE A 83 0.55 11.73 -3.59
N ALA A 84 0.10 10.59 -4.06
CA ALA A 84 -1.27 10.13 -3.88
C ALA A 84 -1.31 8.85 -3.04
N ALA A 85 -2.28 8.77 -2.14
CA ALA A 85 -2.59 7.58 -1.37
C ALA A 85 -4.10 7.31 -1.49
N PRO A 86 -4.56 6.51 -2.47
CA PRO A 86 -5.99 6.24 -2.68
C PRO A 86 -6.70 5.60 -1.49
N ASP A 87 -5.96 4.87 -0.65
CA ASP A 87 -6.42 4.27 0.61
C ASP A 87 -5.57 4.79 1.79
N ALA A 88 -5.68 6.10 2.06
CA ALA A 88 -4.84 6.80 3.03
C ALA A 88 -5.09 6.36 4.48
N ALA A 89 -6.27 5.80 4.80
CA ALA A 89 -6.59 5.30 6.14
C ALA A 89 -5.66 4.17 6.60
N ARG A 90 -5.05 3.42 5.66
CA ARG A 90 -4.06 2.37 5.96
C ARG A 90 -2.67 2.93 6.27
N ILE A 91 -2.36 4.11 5.73
CA ILE A 91 -1.06 4.78 5.89
C ILE A 91 -1.09 5.69 7.11
N LEU A 92 -2.23 6.35 7.34
CA LEU A 92 -2.44 7.37 8.35
C LEU A 92 -3.50 6.87 9.33
N TYR A 93 -3.03 6.40 10.49
CA TYR A 93 -3.90 5.87 11.55
C TYR A 93 -4.53 6.99 12.37
N LYS A 94 -5.68 6.70 13.00
CA LYS A 94 -6.31 7.63 13.95
C LYS A 94 -5.68 7.45 15.34
N LYS A 95 -5.30 8.58 15.97
CA LYS A 95 -4.55 8.67 17.24
C LYS A 95 -5.01 7.75 18.37
N ASP A 96 -6.30 7.42 18.46
CA ASP A 96 -6.88 6.67 19.58
C ASP A 96 -6.47 5.18 19.60
N ALA A 97 -5.99 4.66 18.46
CA ALA A 97 -5.51 3.27 18.33
C ALA A 97 -3.98 3.15 18.22
N MET A 98 -3.25 4.26 18.35
CA MET A 98 -1.81 4.31 18.04
C MET A 98 -0.94 4.29 19.29
N ASP A 99 0.10 3.46 19.23
CA ASP A 99 1.21 3.47 20.17
C ASP A 99 1.94 4.85 20.12
N PRO A 100 2.49 5.36 21.24
CA PRO A 100 3.24 6.62 21.27
C PRO A 100 4.25 6.80 20.13
N ASP A 101 4.99 5.76 19.76
CA ASP A 101 6.00 5.83 18.68
C ASP A 101 5.33 6.07 17.32
N GLN A 102 4.17 5.46 17.08
CA GLN A 102 3.43 5.65 15.83
C GLN A 102 2.90 7.08 15.69
N ARG A 103 2.53 7.72 16.82
CA ARG A 103 2.03 9.11 16.86
C ARG A 103 3.14 10.12 16.56
N GLU A 104 4.35 9.89 17.06
CA GLU A 104 5.51 10.73 16.76
C GLU A 104 5.88 10.62 15.27
N LEU A 105 5.91 9.39 14.76
CA LEU A 105 6.18 9.10 13.36
C LEU A 105 5.12 9.66 12.40
N GLU A 106 3.86 9.83 12.86
CA GLU A 106 2.78 10.43 12.06
C GLU A 106 2.92 11.95 12.05
N LYS A 107 3.30 12.55 13.18
CA LYS A 107 3.65 13.97 13.23
C LYS A 107 4.77 14.28 12.26
N ASP A 108 5.83 13.48 12.21
CA ASP A 108 6.96 13.73 11.31
C ASP A 108 6.55 13.69 9.83
N LEU A 109 5.75 12.70 9.44
CA LEU A 109 5.22 12.57 8.08
C LEU A 109 4.28 13.73 7.73
N LEU A 110 3.48 14.19 8.71
CA LEU A 110 2.57 15.32 8.53
C LEU A 110 3.25 16.69 8.70
N ASP A 111 4.45 16.80 9.27
CA ASP A 111 5.18 18.06 9.45
C ASP A 111 6.27 18.30 8.40
N ILE A 112 6.35 17.46 7.37
CA ILE A 112 6.99 17.84 6.10
C ILE A 112 6.32 19.15 5.65
N ARG A 113 7.13 20.22 5.54
CA ARG A 113 6.71 21.60 5.19
C ARG A 113 7.62 22.25 4.16
N THR A 114 8.56 21.51 3.59
CA THR A 114 9.72 22.07 2.88
C THR A 114 9.85 21.60 1.44
N HIS A 115 8.94 20.74 0.96
CA HIS A 115 9.09 20.10 -0.35
C HIS A 115 8.04 20.52 -1.37
N GLU A 116 7.08 21.37 -0.98
CA GLU A 116 6.06 21.95 -1.85
C GLU A 116 5.19 20.88 -2.53
N PHE A 117 4.92 19.78 -1.84
CA PHE A 117 4.17 18.65 -2.37
C PHE A 117 2.67 18.91 -2.40
N LEU A 118 2.02 18.37 -3.42
CA LEU A 118 0.58 18.15 -3.44
C LEU A 118 0.28 16.72 -2.99
N PHE A 119 -0.30 16.55 -1.81
CA PHE A 119 -0.73 15.25 -1.31
C PHE A 119 -2.21 15.02 -1.58
N LEU A 120 -2.54 13.91 -2.24
CA LEU A 120 -3.91 13.48 -2.52
C LEU A 120 -4.25 12.24 -1.67
N LEU A 121 -5.05 12.41 -0.62
CA LEU A 121 -5.25 11.38 0.40
C LEU A 121 -6.69 10.87 0.37
N GLY A 122 -6.89 9.64 -0.10
CA GLY A 122 -8.20 9.04 -0.24
C GLY A 122 -8.71 8.40 1.05
N PHE A 123 -9.87 8.83 1.54
CA PHE A 123 -10.56 8.29 2.71
C PHE A 123 -11.96 7.82 2.32
N GLN A 124 -12.52 6.84 3.03
CA GLN A 124 -13.89 6.41 2.79
C GLN A 124 -14.87 7.33 3.51
N TRP A 125 -14.60 7.61 4.79
CA TRP A 125 -15.44 8.44 5.64
C TRP A 125 -14.66 9.63 6.20
N TRP A 126 -15.38 10.70 6.56
CA TRP A 126 -14.79 11.85 7.27
C TRP A 126 -14.04 11.40 8.53
N ASN A 127 -14.61 10.46 9.28
CA ASN A 127 -14.07 9.95 10.52
C ASN A 127 -12.80 9.11 10.39
N ASP A 128 -12.48 8.65 9.19
CA ASP A 128 -11.23 7.92 8.92
C ASP A 128 -10.04 8.88 8.83
N ILE A 129 -10.31 10.17 8.62
CA ILE A 129 -9.26 11.18 8.53
C ILE A 129 -8.69 11.44 9.94
N PRO A 130 -7.36 11.39 10.13
CA PRO A 130 -6.73 11.77 11.38
C PRO A 130 -7.12 13.18 11.85
N THR A 131 -7.37 13.34 13.14
CA THR A 131 -7.79 14.63 13.74
C THR A 131 -6.83 15.78 13.42
N MET A 132 -5.52 15.51 13.39
CA MET A 132 -4.52 16.52 13.01
C MET A 132 -4.68 17.02 11.57
N LEU A 133 -5.07 16.13 10.67
CA LEU A 133 -5.42 16.51 9.30
C LEU A 133 -6.71 17.33 9.30
N GLN A 134 -7.78 16.84 9.93
CA GLN A 134 -9.07 17.52 9.96
C GLN A 134 -9.00 18.94 10.55
N GLU A 135 -8.30 19.12 11.68
CA GLU A 135 -8.29 20.39 12.42
C GLU A 135 -7.21 21.37 11.97
N ARG A 136 -6.05 20.89 11.50
CA ARG A 136 -4.87 21.77 11.34
C ARG A 136 -4.30 21.78 9.93
N ARG A 137 -4.08 20.60 9.35
CA ARG A 137 -3.29 20.47 8.10
C ARG A 137 -4.13 20.55 6.84
N ALA A 138 -5.32 19.93 6.82
CA ALA A 138 -6.23 20.04 5.69
C ALA A 138 -6.79 21.46 5.63
N LYS A 139 -6.41 22.19 4.59
CA LYS A 139 -6.93 23.54 4.31
C LYS A 139 -8.06 23.51 3.30
N GLN A 140 -8.20 22.38 2.61
CA GLN A 140 -9.20 22.11 1.59
C GLN A 140 -9.49 20.60 1.61
N LEU A 141 -10.65 20.21 1.10
CA LEU A 141 -11.08 18.83 0.95
C LEU A 141 -11.94 18.70 -0.31
N LEU A 142 -11.84 17.53 -0.96
CA LEU A 142 -12.79 17.15 -2.00
C LEU A 142 -13.66 15.98 -1.50
N ARG A 143 -14.95 16.04 -1.77
CA ARG A 143 -15.90 14.97 -1.48
C ARG A 143 -16.56 14.52 -2.77
N ILE A 144 -16.77 13.23 -2.92
CA ILE A 144 -17.55 12.64 -4.01
C ILE A 144 -18.85 12.11 -3.39
N PRO A 145 -19.96 12.86 -3.45
CA PRO A 145 -21.23 12.40 -2.88
C PRO A 145 -21.90 11.32 -3.74
N ARG A 146 -21.49 11.19 -4.99
CA ARG A 146 -21.91 10.15 -5.95
C ARG A 146 -20.97 10.15 -7.14
N ARG A 147 -20.88 9.02 -7.83
CA ARG A 147 -20.04 8.84 -9.02
C ARG A 147 -20.09 10.00 -10.03
N GLY A 148 -18.91 10.54 -10.34
CA GLY A 148 -18.71 11.59 -11.34
C GLY A 148 -19.03 13.02 -10.87
N VAL A 149 -19.45 13.21 -9.62
CA VAL A 149 -19.70 14.53 -9.02
C VAL A 149 -18.66 14.80 -7.94
N VAL A 150 -18.13 16.02 -7.90
CA VAL A 150 -17.21 16.45 -6.85
C VAL A 150 -17.70 17.73 -6.18
N GLU A 151 -17.57 17.75 -4.87
CA GLU A 151 -17.81 18.89 -4.00
C GLU A 151 -16.48 19.31 -3.37
N GLY A 152 -16.15 20.60 -3.40
CA GLY A 152 -14.96 21.16 -2.78
C GLY A 152 -15.32 21.98 -1.55
N TYR A 153 -14.50 21.84 -0.51
CA TYR A 153 -14.65 22.53 0.76
C TYR A 153 -13.34 23.23 1.12
N ASN A 154 -13.41 24.49 1.51
CA ASN A 154 -12.28 25.27 2.03
C ASN A 154 -12.18 25.14 3.56
N ARG A 155 -11.21 25.84 4.17
CA ARG A 155 -10.99 25.77 5.62
C ARG A 155 -12.21 26.16 6.44
N ASN A 156 -12.94 27.21 6.06
CA ASN A 156 -14.09 27.68 6.82
C ASN A 156 -15.21 26.63 6.83
N SER A 157 -15.49 26.03 5.67
CA SER A 157 -16.47 24.95 5.56
C SER A 157 -16.02 23.69 6.31
N LEU A 158 -14.71 23.41 6.35
CA LEU A 158 -14.18 22.32 7.18
C LEU A 158 -14.29 22.60 8.68
N ASP A 159 -14.08 23.84 9.12
CA ASP A 159 -14.30 24.26 10.50
C ASP A 159 -15.76 24.09 10.90
N GLU A 160 -16.69 24.42 10.01
CA GLU A 160 -18.11 24.14 10.21
C GLU A 160 -18.38 22.63 10.29
N LYS A 161 -17.82 21.83 9.37
CA LYS A 161 -17.96 20.38 9.35
C LYS A 161 -17.51 19.72 10.65
N LEU A 162 -16.45 20.22 11.30
CA LEU A 162 -15.96 19.72 12.60
C LEU A 162 -17.00 19.81 13.72
N SER A 163 -17.92 20.78 13.64
CA SER A 163 -19.01 20.96 14.61
C SER A 163 -20.29 20.22 14.25
N MET A 164 -20.35 19.61 13.07
CA MET A 164 -21.53 18.92 12.54
C MET A 164 -21.48 17.41 12.77
N ASP A 165 -22.67 16.81 12.80
CA ASP A 165 -22.82 15.35 12.75
C ASP A 165 -22.08 14.74 11.54
N ASP A 166 -21.54 13.55 11.72
CA ASP A 166 -20.70 12.85 10.74
C ASP A 166 -21.38 12.66 9.38
N LYS A 167 -22.70 12.48 9.37
CA LYS A 167 -23.49 12.26 8.14
C LYS A 167 -23.86 13.56 7.44
N LYS A 168 -23.70 14.70 8.11
CA LYS A 168 -24.00 16.02 7.56
C LYS A 168 -22.76 16.68 7.01
N TRP A 169 -22.97 17.41 5.92
CA TRP A 169 -21.97 18.25 5.29
C TRP A 169 -22.52 19.67 5.17
N PRO A 170 -21.69 20.69 5.34
CA PRO A 170 -22.09 22.07 5.03
C PRO A 170 -22.32 22.24 3.53
N GLU A 171 -22.80 23.41 3.11
CA GLU A 171 -22.88 23.71 1.68
C GLU A 171 -21.46 23.78 1.08
N PRO A 172 -21.22 23.15 -0.08
CA PRO A 172 -19.91 23.10 -0.69
C PRO A 172 -19.54 24.43 -1.35
N ASP A 173 -18.29 24.84 -1.18
CA ASP A 173 -17.70 26.03 -1.81
C ASP A 173 -17.56 25.86 -3.34
N MET A 174 -17.48 24.61 -3.80
CA MET A 174 -17.36 24.26 -5.20
C MET A 174 -18.19 23.01 -5.50
N ARG A 175 -18.89 23.02 -6.64
CA ARG A 175 -19.47 21.81 -7.26
C ARG A 175 -18.99 21.70 -8.70
N ASP A 176 -18.47 20.55 -9.09
CA ASP A 176 -18.05 20.22 -10.46
C ASP A 176 -18.34 18.74 -10.75
N SER A 177 -18.01 18.30 -11.95
CA SER A 177 -18.05 16.90 -12.37
C SER A 177 -16.72 16.46 -12.96
N PHE A 178 -16.44 15.16 -12.89
CA PHE A 178 -15.29 14.53 -13.53
C PHE A 178 -15.75 13.33 -14.36
N PRO A 179 -15.19 13.12 -15.56
CA PRO A 179 -15.56 12.00 -16.42
C PRO A 179 -15.11 10.66 -15.84
N SER A 180 -15.75 9.59 -16.33
CA SER A 180 -15.27 8.22 -16.11
C SER A 180 -13.95 8.02 -16.85
N LEU A 181 -13.06 7.20 -16.27
CA LEU A 181 -11.87 6.69 -16.96
C LEU A 181 -12.08 5.28 -17.53
N GLU A 182 -13.28 4.71 -17.42
CA GLU A 182 -13.58 3.38 -17.98
C GLU A 182 -13.24 3.32 -19.49
N GLY A 183 -12.57 2.25 -19.90
CA GLY A 183 -12.09 2.07 -21.28
C GLY A 183 -10.84 2.88 -21.66
N THR A 184 -10.25 3.64 -20.73
CA THR A 184 -8.96 4.29 -20.96
C THR A 184 -7.79 3.39 -20.55
N LYS A 185 -6.65 3.51 -21.22
CA LYS A 185 -5.42 2.76 -20.90
C LYS A 185 -4.99 2.93 -19.45
N VAL A 186 -5.00 4.18 -18.95
CA VAL A 186 -4.64 4.49 -17.55
C VAL A 186 -5.57 3.76 -16.56
N TRP A 187 -6.86 3.64 -16.85
CA TRP A 187 -7.77 2.94 -15.95
C TRP A 187 -7.56 1.43 -15.94
N GLU A 188 -7.37 0.83 -17.11
CA GLU A 188 -7.13 -0.60 -17.23
C GLU A 188 -5.84 -1.02 -16.51
N GLU A 189 -4.78 -0.23 -16.66
CA GLU A 189 -3.50 -0.49 -15.99
C GLU A 189 -3.60 -0.23 -14.48
N TYR A 190 -4.29 0.83 -14.05
CA TYR A 190 -4.57 1.06 -12.64
C TYR A 190 -5.31 -0.13 -12.01
N GLN A 191 -6.35 -0.65 -12.67
CA GLN A 191 -7.09 -1.81 -12.17
C GLN A 191 -6.23 -3.08 -12.09
N LYS A 192 -5.24 -3.25 -12.97
CA LYS A 192 -4.29 -4.37 -12.90
C LYS A 192 -3.37 -4.21 -11.69
N LEU A 193 -2.77 -3.03 -11.52
CA LEU A 193 -1.87 -2.72 -10.41
C LEU A 193 -2.58 -2.76 -9.05
N ASP A 194 -3.76 -2.14 -8.93
CA ASP A 194 -4.57 -2.17 -7.70
C ASP A 194 -4.91 -3.59 -7.27
N ARG A 195 -5.30 -4.46 -8.22
CA ARG A 195 -5.56 -5.87 -7.95
C ARG A 195 -4.29 -6.62 -7.55
N LYS A 196 -3.16 -6.34 -8.21
CA LYS A 196 -1.87 -6.94 -7.86
C LYS A 196 -1.47 -6.57 -6.43
N LYS A 197 -1.46 -5.27 -6.12
CA LYS A 197 -1.11 -4.72 -4.80
C LYS A 197 -2.06 -5.18 -3.70
N LYS A 198 -3.37 -5.29 -3.98
CA LYS A 198 -4.32 -5.90 -3.03
C LYS A 198 -4.05 -7.37 -2.77
N ARG A 199 -3.62 -8.14 -3.79
CA ARG A 199 -3.25 -9.55 -3.62
C ARG A 199 -1.96 -9.69 -2.82
N GLU A 200 -0.93 -8.91 -3.14
CA GLU A 200 0.34 -8.85 -2.39
C GLU A 200 0.07 -8.63 -0.88
N ARG A 201 -0.90 -7.77 -0.53
CA ARG A 201 -1.28 -7.52 0.87
C ARG A 201 -2.07 -8.62 1.59
N ILE A 202 -2.79 -9.47 0.86
CA ILE A 202 -3.61 -10.55 1.44
C ILE A 202 -2.81 -11.85 1.47
N ALA A 203 -1.80 -11.96 0.61
CA ALA A 203 -0.81 -13.01 0.77
C ALA A 203 -0.25 -12.88 2.20
N PRO A 204 -0.21 -13.98 2.98
CA PRO A 204 0.55 -13.96 4.23
C PRO A 204 1.96 -13.45 3.90
N ASP A 205 2.57 -12.69 4.83
CA ASP A 205 3.97 -12.24 4.73
C ASP A 205 4.87 -13.47 4.48
N ASP A 206 5.01 -13.82 3.21
CA ASP A 206 5.90 -14.82 2.62
C ASP A 206 7.01 -14.05 1.88
N ASP A 207 7.24 -12.79 2.27
CA ASP A 207 8.41 -11.98 1.92
C ASP A 207 9.54 -12.29 2.91
N GLU A 208 10.15 -13.47 2.76
CA GLU A 208 11.59 -13.60 2.93
C GLU A 208 12.11 -14.16 1.61
N ASP A 209 12.59 -13.21 0.80
CA ASP A 209 13.36 -13.39 -0.44
C ASP A 209 12.68 -14.19 -1.56
N GLU A 210 12.66 -13.60 -2.77
CA GLU A 210 12.83 -14.41 -3.98
C GLU A 210 14.21 -15.06 -3.90
N GLU A 211 14.36 -16.06 -3.03
CA GLU A 211 15.41 -17.04 -3.15
C GLU A 211 15.32 -17.61 -4.56
N PRO A 212 16.45 -17.83 -5.25
CA PRO A 212 16.44 -18.45 -6.57
C PRO A 212 15.55 -19.68 -6.50
N GLU A 213 14.70 -19.91 -7.52
CA GLU A 213 13.91 -21.15 -7.63
C GLU A 213 14.86 -22.35 -7.54
N VAL A 214 15.13 -22.81 -6.33
CA VAL A 214 15.85 -24.05 -6.10
C VAL A 214 14.86 -25.12 -6.51
N ASP A 215 15.24 -25.90 -7.51
CA ASP A 215 14.43 -27.03 -7.93
C ASP A 215 14.42 -28.08 -6.81
N VAL A 216 13.46 -27.93 -5.90
CA VAL A 216 13.25 -28.80 -4.75
C VAL A 216 13.14 -30.26 -5.18
N ARG A 217 12.64 -30.54 -6.39
CA ARG A 217 12.58 -31.92 -6.90
C ARG A 217 13.96 -32.49 -7.17
N SER A 218 14.85 -31.71 -7.80
CA SER A 218 16.24 -32.12 -8.01
C SER A 218 16.96 -32.44 -6.70
N ILE A 219 16.74 -31.63 -5.64
CA ILE A 219 17.32 -31.88 -4.31
C ILE A 219 16.71 -33.12 -3.64
N VAL A 220 15.40 -33.34 -3.80
CA VAL A 220 14.74 -34.55 -3.31
C VAL A 220 15.28 -35.80 -4.01
N ASP A 221 15.48 -35.73 -5.33
CA ASP A 221 16.05 -36.83 -6.12
C ASP A 221 17.51 -37.12 -5.71
N GLU A 222 18.29 -36.08 -5.41
CA GLU A 222 19.65 -36.17 -4.86
C GLU A 222 19.65 -36.87 -3.49
N ILE A 223 18.84 -36.41 -2.54
CA ILE A 223 18.70 -37.03 -1.21
C ILE A 223 18.27 -38.50 -1.33
N MET A 224 17.34 -38.82 -2.23
CA MET A 224 16.89 -40.19 -2.45
C MET A 224 17.97 -41.08 -3.08
N ALA A 225 18.86 -40.51 -3.90
CA ALA A 225 19.99 -41.21 -4.50
C ALA A 225 21.14 -41.44 -3.51
N GLU A 226 21.37 -40.50 -2.59
CA GLU A 226 22.38 -40.59 -1.53
C GLU A 226 21.96 -41.48 -0.35
N GLY A 227 20.66 -41.65 -0.15
CA GLY A 227 20.07 -42.30 1.02
C GLY A 227 19.57 -41.27 2.04
N LEU A 228 18.58 -41.67 2.86
CA LEU A 228 17.91 -40.75 3.80
C LEU A 228 18.71 -40.51 5.09
N GLU A 229 19.81 -41.22 5.31
CA GLU A 229 20.69 -41.11 6.47
C GLU A 229 21.07 -39.65 6.82
N PRO A 230 21.42 -38.77 5.87
CA PRO A 230 21.81 -37.40 6.16
C PRO A 230 20.67 -36.52 6.70
N VAL A 231 19.41 -36.94 6.52
CA VAL A 231 18.23 -36.12 6.83
C VAL A 231 17.30 -36.77 7.84
N VAL A 232 17.61 -37.98 8.33
CA VAL A 232 16.81 -38.70 9.33
C VAL A 232 17.39 -38.47 10.73
N ALA A 233 16.51 -38.12 11.67
CA ALA A 233 16.82 -38.01 13.08
C ALA A 233 15.91 -38.92 13.92
N ILE A 234 16.35 -39.30 15.12
CA ILE A 234 15.57 -40.09 16.07
C ILE A 234 14.92 -39.17 17.09
N HIS A 235 13.60 -39.26 17.24
CA HIS A 235 12.87 -38.44 18.19
C HIS A 235 13.15 -38.91 19.64
N GLY A 236 13.76 -38.05 20.46
CA GLY A 236 14.32 -38.42 21.77
C GLY A 236 13.32 -38.99 22.79
N GLY A 237 12.02 -38.73 22.65
CA GLY A 237 10.99 -39.26 23.55
C GLY A 237 10.45 -40.65 23.20
N ASN A 238 10.18 -40.93 21.93
CA ASN A 238 9.51 -42.15 21.46
C ASN A 238 10.43 -43.04 20.59
N LYS A 239 11.68 -42.61 20.37
CA LYS A 239 12.69 -43.29 19.55
C LYS A 239 12.30 -43.56 18.09
N ASN A 240 11.27 -42.88 17.58
CA ASN A 240 10.87 -43.06 16.19
C ASN A 240 11.77 -42.23 15.26
N PRO A 241 12.28 -42.82 14.16
CA PRO A 241 13.00 -42.08 13.15
C PRO A 241 12.03 -41.18 12.37
N TYR A 242 12.48 -39.98 12.02
CA TYR A 242 11.73 -39.02 11.23
C TYR A 242 12.67 -38.18 10.38
N ILE A 243 12.15 -37.68 9.25
CA ILE A 243 12.89 -36.77 8.39
C ILE A 243 12.93 -35.39 9.08
N ALA A 244 14.12 -34.94 9.47
CA ALA A 244 14.33 -33.70 10.18
C ALA A 244 14.52 -32.55 9.18
N LYS A 245 13.70 -31.51 9.35
CA LYS A 245 13.71 -30.34 8.47
C LYS A 245 15.04 -29.58 8.61
N GLU A 246 15.52 -29.49 9.83
CA GLU A 246 16.75 -28.80 10.24
C GLU A 246 17.99 -29.46 9.61
N LEU A 247 17.98 -30.78 9.41
CA LEU A 247 19.07 -31.50 8.72
C LEU A 247 19.06 -31.25 7.21
N ILE A 248 17.87 -31.15 6.61
CA ILE A 248 17.72 -30.78 5.19
C ILE A 248 18.25 -29.36 4.94
N GLU A 249 17.93 -28.41 5.83
CA GLU A 249 18.46 -27.05 5.76
C GLU A 249 19.98 -27.03 5.82
N LEU A 250 20.55 -27.71 6.82
CA LEU A 250 21.98 -27.71 7.09
C LEU A 250 22.79 -28.39 5.98
N ASN A 251 22.34 -29.54 5.50
CA ASN A 251 23.14 -30.39 4.61
C ASN A 251 23.01 -30.01 3.14
N TYR A 252 21.87 -29.44 2.73
CA TYR A 252 21.59 -29.11 1.33
C TYR A 252 21.46 -27.61 1.09
N GLY A 253 21.82 -26.78 2.08
CA GLY A 253 21.78 -25.32 1.98
C GLY A 253 20.39 -24.78 1.66
N LEU A 254 19.35 -25.51 2.04
CA LEU A 254 17.98 -25.13 1.78
C LEU A 254 17.47 -24.17 2.84
N SER A 255 16.65 -23.22 2.41
CA SER A 255 15.89 -22.39 3.33
C SER A 255 14.85 -23.19 4.09
N ALA A 256 14.39 -22.62 5.20
CA ALA A 256 13.38 -23.22 6.05
C ALA A 256 12.07 -23.58 5.31
N ARG A 257 11.74 -22.85 4.24
CA ARG A 257 10.58 -23.10 3.38
C ARG A 257 10.83 -24.23 2.39
N ASN A 258 11.96 -24.22 1.69
CA ASN A 258 12.31 -25.25 0.72
C ASN A 258 12.61 -26.59 1.40
N ALA A 259 13.25 -26.58 2.57
CA ALA A 259 13.44 -27.76 3.41
C ALA A 259 12.10 -28.36 3.89
N LYS A 260 11.10 -27.51 4.20
CA LYS A 260 9.75 -27.98 4.54
C LYS A 260 9.06 -28.66 3.36
N LYS A 261 9.20 -28.12 2.15
CA LYS A 261 8.67 -28.72 0.91
C LYS A 261 9.39 -30.03 0.58
N ALA A 262 10.72 -30.05 0.65
CA ALA A 262 11.55 -31.24 0.44
C ALA A 262 11.18 -32.35 1.43
N LYS A 263 11.06 -32.02 2.72
CA LYS A 263 10.60 -32.94 3.77
C LYS A 263 9.25 -33.58 3.41
N LEU A 264 8.26 -32.78 3.02
CA LEU A 264 6.93 -33.31 2.66
C LEU A 264 7.00 -34.26 1.47
N LEU A 265 7.82 -33.95 0.46
CA LEU A 265 8.01 -34.81 -0.71
C LEU A 265 8.75 -36.10 -0.34
N LEU A 266 9.79 -36.00 0.48
CA LEU A 266 10.52 -37.16 0.98
C LEU A 266 9.61 -38.05 1.84
N GLU A 267 8.80 -37.51 2.75
CA GLU A 267 7.83 -38.30 3.55
C GLU A 267 6.78 -39.02 2.68
N GLN A 268 6.44 -38.47 1.51
CA GLN A 268 5.52 -39.11 0.56
C GLN A 268 6.18 -40.22 -0.27
N GLN A 269 7.48 -40.09 -0.54
CA GLN A 269 8.23 -40.99 -1.42
C GLN A 269 9.05 -42.04 -0.66
N SER A 270 9.40 -41.74 0.58
CA SER A 270 10.10 -42.66 1.49
C SER A 270 9.13 -43.70 2.02
N GLY A 271 9.61 -44.94 2.08
CA GLY A 271 8.90 -46.06 2.69
C GLY A 271 9.07 -46.07 4.21
N ASP A 272 9.12 -47.26 4.78
CA ASP A 272 9.35 -47.43 6.21
C ASP A 272 10.77 -46.94 6.60
N LEU A 273 10.83 -46.01 7.56
CA LEU A 273 12.06 -45.44 8.09
C LEU A 273 12.67 -46.30 9.22
N SER A 274 12.05 -47.42 9.59
CA SER A 274 12.49 -48.31 10.67
C SER A 274 13.92 -48.84 10.51
N GLN A 275 14.42 -48.91 9.27
CA GLN A 275 15.80 -49.29 8.96
C GLN A 275 16.86 -48.31 9.48
N TYR A 276 16.48 -47.08 9.84
CA TYR A 276 17.36 -46.04 10.40
C TYR A 276 17.35 -46.00 11.93
N VAL A 277 16.64 -46.94 12.57
CA VAL A 277 16.81 -47.19 13.99
C VAL A 277 18.11 -47.97 14.15
N GLU A 278 19.24 -47.28 14.28
CA GLU A 278 20.44 -47.94 14.82
C GLU A 278 20.09 -48.51 16.20
N GLU A 279 20.56 -49.73 16.47
CA GLU A 279 20.53 -50.34 17.80
C GLU A 279 21.28 -49.42 18.78
N ALA A 280 20.54 -48.49 19.40
CA ALA A 280 21.04 -47.56 20.40
C ALA A 280 21.56 -48.26 21.65
#